data_AF-A0A9C7QE94-F1
#
_entry.id   AF-A0A9C7QE94-F1
#
_cell.length_a   1.000
_cell.length_b   1.000
_cell.length_c   1.000
_cell.angle_alpha   90.00
_cell.angle_beta   90.00
_cell.angle_gamma   90.00
#
_symmetry.space_group_name_H-M   'P 1'
#
loop_
_entity.id
_entity.type
_entity.pdbx_description
1 polymer ?
#
loop_
_entity_poly.entity_id
_entity_poly.type
_entity_poly.pdbx_seq_one_letter_code
_entity_poly.pdbx_strand_id
1 'polypeptide(L)'
;MTEKDLIPGTVVRHFKRGMLTEAQRADSTQYLYEILAVAHHTETGEKLVVYRALYGEGKVCARPLDMFLSETDREKYPEAGQKYRFEPVK
;
A
#
# COMPACT_ATOMS: atom_id res chain seq x y z
N MET A 1 7.49 -2.01 7.55
CA MET A 1 7.20 -2.87 6.39
C MET A 1 8.52 -3.31 5.79
N THR A 2 8.65 -4.56 5.39
CA THR A 2 9.83 -5.16 4.77
C THR A 2 9.42 -6.05 3.60
N GLU A 3 10.38 -6.52 2.80
CA GLU A 3 10.09 -7.48 1.71
C GLU A 3 9.41 -8.77 2.22
N LYS A 4 9.66 -9.18 3.47
CA LYS A 4 9.05 -10.39 4.06
C LYS A 4 7.54 -10.26 4.26
N ASP A 5 7.04 -9.03 4.30
CA ASP A 5 5.62 -8.73 4.45
C ASP A 5 4.88 -8.70 3.09
N LEU A 6 5.59 -8.89 1.96
CA LEU A 6 5.05 -8.82 0.61
C LEU A 6 4.55 -10.18 0.11
N ILE A 7 3.66 -10.81 0.88
CA ILE A 7 3.09 -12.11 0.57
C ILE A 7 1.82 -11.91 -0.28
N PRO A 8 1.64 -12.64 -1.39
CA PRO A 8 0.38 -12.62 -2.14
C PRO A 8 -0.84 -12.90 -1.24
N GLY A 9 -1.89 -12.09 -1.40
CA GLY A 9 -3.08 -12.13 -0.55
C GLY A 9 -3.00 -11.27 0.72
N THR A 10 -1.82 -10.76 1.09
CA THR A 10 -1.71 -9.81 2.21
C THR A 10 -2.45 -8.51 1.88
N VAL A 11 -3.39 -8.14 2.76
CA VAL A 11 -4.07 -6.84 2.69
C VAL A 11 -3.23 -5.78 3.40
N VAL A 12 -2.97 -4.69 2.70
CA VAL A 12 -2.27 -3.52 3.22
C VAL A 12 -3.16 -2.28 3.16
N ARG A 13 -2.98 -1.39 4.14
CA ARG A 13 -3.58 -0.06 4.15
C ARG A 13 -2.57 1.00 3.72
N HIS A 14 -3.00 1.91 2.86
CA HIS A 14 -2.24 3.11 2.57
C HIS A 14 -2.44 4.15 3.68
N PHE A 15 -1.41 4.94 4.02
CA PHE A 15 -1.45 5.88 5.16
C PHE A 15 -2.64 6.85 5.14
N LYS A 16 -3.11 7.24 3.94
CA LYS A 16 -4.30 8.09 3.75
C LYS A 16 -5.58 7.48 4.33
N ARG A 17 -5.65 6.16 4.54
CA ARG A 17 -6.78 5.54 5.24
C ARG A 17 -6.92 6.07 6.67
N GLY A 18 -5.81 6.39 7.34
CA GLY A 18 -5.81 6.99 8.68
C GLY A 18 -6.45 8.37 8.73
N MET A 19 -6.55 9.06 7.58
CA MET A 19 -7.16 10.39 7.45
C MET A 19 -8.68 10.33 7.23
N LEU A 20 -9.25 9.14 7.00
CA LEU A 20 -10.70 8.96 6.95
C LEU A 20 -11.30 8.99 8.37
N THR A 21 -12.55 9.43 8.49
CA THR A 21 -13.29 9.30 9.76
C THR A 21 -13.60 7.84 10.08
N GLU A 22 -13.91 7.52 11.34
CA GLU A 22 -14.29 6.14 11.71
C GLU A 22 -15.49 5.64 10.92
N ALA A 23 -16.51 6.50 10.73
CA ALA A 23 -17.69 6.16 9.93
C ALA A 23 -17.33 5.82 8.48
N GLN A 24 -16.42 6.59 7.86
CA GLN A 24 -15.94 6.30 6.51
C GLN A 24 -15.12 5.01 6.44
N ARG A 25 -14.39 4.64 7.51
CA ARG A 25 -13.60 3.41 7.54
C ARG A 25 -14.44 2.16 7.75
N ALA A 26 -15.46 2.23 8.60
CA ALA A 26 -16.28 1.09 8.99
C ALA A 26 -17.05 0.48 7.81
N ASP A 27 -17.47 1.30 6.85
CA ASP A 27 -18.29 0.89 5.72
C ASP A 27 -17.54 0.94 4.37
N SER A 28 -16.20 0.97 4.39
CA SER A 28 -15.43 1.12 3.16
C SER A 28 -14.07 0.43 3.14
N THR A 29 -13.76 -0.14 1.99
CA THR A 29 -12.44 -0.64 1.61
C THR A 29 -11.52 0.44 1.03
N GLN A 30 -11.95 1.71 1.02
CA GLN A 30 -11.15 2.83 0.51
C GLN A 30 -9.73 2.81 1.10
N TYR A 31 -8.72 2.93 0.23
CA TYR A 31 -7.30 2.86 0.56
C TYR A 31 -6.80 1.52 1.15
N LEU A 32 -7.58 0.45 1.00
CA LEU A 32 -7.08 -0.92 1.17
C LEU A 32 -6.66 -1.50 -0.17
N TYR A 33 -5.61 -2.30 -0.12
CA TYR A 33 -5.04 -2.96 -1.27
C TYR A 33 -4.62 -4.38 -0.91
N GLU A 34 -4.63 -5.28 -1.87
CA GLU A 34 -4.13 -6.65 -1.75
C GLU A 34 -2.87 -6.82 -2.58
N ILE A 35 -1.82 -7.40 -1.98
CA ILE A 35 -0.60 -7.74 -2.70
C ILE A 35 -0.87 -8.94 -3.60
N LEU A 36 -0.52 -8.82 -4.88
CA LEU A 36 -0.66 -9.90 -5.86
C LEU A 36 0.67 -10.62 -6.10
N ALA A 37 1.76 -9.86 -6.23
CA ALA A 37 3.09 -10.41 -6.49
C ALA A 37 4.20 -9.36 -6.26
N VAL A 38 5.44 -9.82 -6.23
CA VAL A 38 6.63 -9.00 -6.49
C VAL A 38 7.18 -9.39 -7.87
N ALA A 39 7.16 -8.46 -8.82
CA ALA A 39 7.64 -8.65 -10.18
C ALA A 39 9.06 -8.09 -10.33
N HIS A 40 9.80 -8.60 -11.32
CA HIS A 40 11.08 -8.04 -11.76
C HIS A 40 10.87 -7.34 -13.10
N HIS A 41 11.21 -6.05 -13.16
CA HIS A 41 11.17 -5.29 -14.39
C HIS A 41 12.29 -5.78 -15.33
N THR A 42 11.94 -6.28 -16.50
CA THR A 42 12.89 -6.97 -17.39
C THR A 42 13.99 -6.07 -17.97
N GLU A 43 13.66 -4.79 -18.18
CA GLU A 43 14.53 -3.80 -18.79
C GLU A 43 15.45 -3.11 -17.78
N THR A 44 14.97 -2.86 -16.56
CA THR A 44 15.74 -2.13 -15.52
C THR A 44 16.30 -3.05 -14.43
N GLY A 45 15.76 -4.26 -14.28
CA GLY A 45 16.09 -5.18 -13.17
C GLY A 45 15.44 -4.80 -11.84
N GLU A 46 14.67 -3.71 -11.78
CA GLU A 46 14.05 -3.23 -10.54
C GLU A 46 12.91 -4.15 -10.09
N LYS A 47 12.76 -4.31 -8.77
CA LYS A 47 11.61 -5.00 -8.20
C LYS A 47 10.41 -4.07 -8.15
N LEU A 48 9.25 -4.58 -8.57
CA LEU A 48 7.97 -3.89 -8.49
C LEU A 48 7.02 -4.67 -7.60
N VAL A 49 6.31 -4.00 -6.70
CA VAL A 49 5.17 -4.59 -6.00
C VAL A 49 3.94 -4.44 -6.90
N VAL A 50 3.31 -5.57 -7.23
CA VAL A 50 2.05 -5.62 -7.96
C VAL A 50 0.94 -5.82 -6.95
N TYR A 51 -0.05 -4.93 -6.95
CA TYR A 51 -1.12 -4.92 -5.96
C TYR A 51 -2.43 -4.41 -6.56
N ARG A 52 -3.55 -4.81 -5.97
CA ARG A 52 -4.91 -4.48 -6.40
C ARG A 52 -5.61 -3.61 -5.38
N ALA A 53 -6.27 -2.54 -5.82
CA ALA A 53 -7.18 -1.79 -4.96
C ALA A 53 -8.37 -2.67 -4.56
N LEU A 54 -8.77 -2.65 -3.29
CA LEU A 54 -9.96 -3.37 -2.81
C LEU A 54 -11.24 -2.51 -2.88
N TYR A 55 -11.17 -1.37 -3.57
CA TYR A 55 -12.23 -0.39 -3.72
C TYR A 55 -12.37 0.04 -5.19
N GLY A 56 -13.50 0.66 -5.53
CA GLY A 56 -13.82 1.03 -6.91
C GLY A 56 -13.84 -0.20 -7.83
N GLU A 57 -13.27 -0.07 -9.03
CA GLU A 57 -13.22 -1.14 -10.04
C GLU A 57 -12.09 -2.16 -9.80
N GLY A 58 -11.38 -2.09 -8.67
CA GLY A 58 -10.33 -3.06 -8.38
C GLY A 58 -9.05 -2.89 -9.20
N LYS A 59 -8.65 -1.64 -9.46
CA LYS A 59 -7.48 -1.31 -10.28
C LYS A 59 -6.22 -2.03 -9.79
N VAL A 60 -5.52 -2.70 -10.71
CA VAL A 60 -4.19 -3.29 -10.49
C VAL A 60 -3.12 -2.25 -10.80
N CYS A 61 -2.14 -2.14 -9.91
CA CYS A 61 -1.04 -1.19 -9.98
C CYS A 61 0.30 -1.93 -9.78
N ALA A 62 1.35 -1.38 -10.38
CA ALA A 62 2.73 -1.74 -10.09
C ALA A 62 3.46 -0.51 -9.54
N ARG A 63 4.30 -0.69 -8.52
CA ARG A 63 5.09 0.39 -7.91
C ARG A 63 6.49 -0.10 -7.57
N PRO A 64 7.54 0.71 -7.77
CA PRO A 64 8.89 0.39 -7.29
C PRO A 64 8.90 -0.06 -5.84
N LEU A 65 9.65 -1.11 -5.56
CA LEU A 65 9.71 -1.77 -4.25
C LEU A 65 10.09 -0.79 -3.13
N ASP A 66 11.14 -0.01 -3.36
CA ASP A 66 11.64 1.02 -2.46
C ASP A 66 10.56 2.08 -2.14
N MET A 67 9.81 2.52 -3.15
CA MET A 67 8.72 3.48 -3.01
C MET A 67 7.48 2.89 -2.35
N PHE A 68 7.30 1.56 -2.41
CA PHE A 68 6.21 0.86 -1.74
C PHE A 68 6.53 0.65 -0.26
N LEU A 69 7.77 0.26 0.04
CA LEU A 69 8.29 0.08 1.40
C LEU A 69 8.70 1.41 2.07
N SER A 70 8.61 2.54 1.37
CA SER A 70 9.02 3.85 1.87
C SER A 70 8.27 4.26 3.14
N GLU A 71 8.94 5.04 3.97
CA GLU A 71 8.25 5.78 5.03
C GLU A 71 7.28 6.79 4.42
N THR A 72 6.27 7.18 5.20
CA THR A 72 5.39 8.29 4.84
C THR A 72 6.18 9.59 4.93
N ASP A 73 6.11 10.40 3.89
CA ASP A 73 6.69 11.74 3.88
C ASP A 73 6.01 12.62 4.94
N ARG A 74 6.71 12.86 6.05
CA ARG A 74 6.20 13.62 7.21
C ARG A 74 6.29 15.12 7.01
N GLU A 75 7.13 15.61 6.10
CA GLU A 75 7.14 17.04 5.75
C GLU A 75 5.86 17.39 4.99
N LYS A 76 5.46 16.51 4.05
CA LYS A 76 4.24 16.68 3.27
C LYS A 76 2.97 16.29 4.03
N TYR A 77 3.06 15.30 4.92
CA TYR A 77 1.93 14.77 5.68
C TYR A 77 2.29 14.69 7.17
N PRO A 78 2.38 15.83 7.88
CA PRO A 78 2.79 15.86 9.29
C PRO A 78 1.83 15.06 10.19
N GLU A 79 0.54 15.12 9.88
CA GLU A 79 -0.53 14.45 10.63
C GLU A 79 -0.69 12.95 10.29
N ALA A 80 0.14 12.39 9.41
CA ALA A 80 0.02 10.97 9.06
C ALA A 80 0.38 10.09 10.27
N GLY A 81 -0.58 9.38 10.86
CA GLY A 81 -0.30 8.47 11.98
C GLY A 81 0.55 7.25 11.61
N GLN A 82 0.55 6.86 10.33
CA GLN A 82 1.25 5.68 9.82
C GLN A 82 2.75 5.95 9.62
N LYS A 83 3.63 5.00 9.96
CA LYS A 83 5.08 5.16 9.73
C LYS A 83 5.41 4.90 8.26
N TYR A 84 4.94 3.79 7.71
CA TYR A 84 5.19 3.41 6.32
C TYR A 84 4.08 3.87 5.39
N ARG A 85 4.35 4.03 4.10
CA ARG A 85 3.33 4.39 3.11
C ARG A 85 2.23 3.33 3.03
N PHE A 86 2.63 2.07 3.10
CA PHE A 86 1.76 0.91 3.22
C PHE A 86 2.12 0.10 4.47
N GLU A 87 1.11 -0.37 5.19
CA GLU A 87 1.27 -1.28 6.33
C GLU A 87 0.25 -2.42 6.22
N PRO A 88 0.57 -3.65 6.66
CA PRO A 88 -0.40 -4.74 6.69
C PRO A 88 -1.56 -4.41 7.62
N VAL A 89 -2.76 -4.80 7.22
CA VAL A 89 -3.92 -4.83 8.12
C VAL A 89 -3.78 -6.06 9.01
N LYS A 90 -3.81 -5.86 10.33
CA LYS A 90 -3.85 -6.95 11.31
C LYS A 90 -5.29 -7.38 11.57
#